data_AF-A0A661QMH7-F1
#
_entry.id   AF-A0A661QMH7-F1
#
_cell.length_a   1.000
_cell.length_b   1.000
_cell.length_c   1.000
_cell.angle_alpha   90.00
_cell.angle_beta   90.00
_cell.angle_gamma   90.00
#
_symmetry.space_group_name_H-M   'P 1'
#
loop_
_entity.id
_entity.type
_entity.pdbx_description
1 polymer ?
#
loop_
_entity_poly.entity_id
_entity_poly.type
_entity_poly.pdbx_seq_one_letter_code
_entity_poly.pdbx_strand_id
1 'polypeptide(L)'
;MHSNDAQQTIDFTVDRNNLYREESFTDIKVAAIRRLTPVKPDGSDDETRDSLFMAQTQLMSPSGPVVLQSILDAGNLEQAMERFPKAMQKELDRVKAEEKKKE
;
A
#
# COMPACT_ATOMS: atom_id res chain seq x y z
N MET A 1 19.53 42.35 2.36
CA MET A 1 18.23 41.68 2.55
C MET A 1 18.47 40.20 2.30
N HIS A 2 18.70 39.42 3.36
CA HIS A 2 18.88 37.97 3.24
C HIS A 2 17.49 37.35 3.42
N SER A 3 16.94 36.84 2.33
CA SER A 3 15.71 36.04 2.35
C SER A 3 15.99 34.78 3.16
N ASN A 4 15.22 34.62 4.23
CA ASN A 4 15.31 33.52 5.17
C ASN A 4 14.74 32.27 4.49
N ASP A 5 15.61 31.44 3.90
CA ASP A 5 15.25 30.10 3.46
C ASP A 5 14.88 29.30 4.72
N ALA A 6 13.58 29.16 4.97
CA ALA A 6 13.05 28.25 5.96
C ALA A 6 13.48 26.84 5.54
N GLN A 7 14.61 26.38 6.08
CA GLN A 7 15.09 25.01 5.95
C GLN A 7 13.96 24.09 6.36
N GLN A 8 13.39 23.38 5.38
CA GLN A 8 12.43 22.31 5.60
C GLN A 8 13.18 21.18 6.33
N THR A 9 13.19 21.23 7.65
CA THR A 9 13.75 20.17 8.49
C THR A 9 12.81 18.96 8.39
N ILE A 10 13.35 17.84 7.91
CA ILE A 10 12.61 16.57 7.86
C ILE A 10 12.44 16.07 9.30
N ASP A 11 11.21 15.83 9.71
CA ASP A 11 10.88 15.22 11.01
C ASP A 11 10.99 13.69 10.91
N PHE A 12 11.90 13.11 11.69
CA PHE A 12 12.14 11.67 11.76
C PHE A 12 11.46 11.01 12.98
N THR A 13 10.56 11.72 13.66
CA THR A 13 9.83 11.21 14.82
C THR A 13 8.91 10.06 14.41
N VAL A 14 9.00 8.93 15.12
CA VAL A 14 8.11 7.78 14.90
C VAL A 14 6.74 8.04 15.53
N ASP A 15 5.68 7.85 14.75
CA ASP A 15 4.31 7.84 15.29
C ASP A 15 4.03 6.53 16.05
N ARG A 16 4.21 6.60 17.37
CA ARG A 16 4.03 5.46 18.28
C ARG A 16 2.57 5.00 18.39
N ASN A 17 1.60 5.78 17.88
CA ASN A 17 0.17 5.43 17.91
C ASN A 17 -0.30 4.74 16.62
N ASN A 18 0.56 4.64 15.61
CA ASN A 18 0.21 4.12 14.30
C ASN A 18 1.22 3.08 13.79
N LEU A 19 1.54 2.11 14.65
CA LEU A 19 2.50 1.05 14.34
C LEU A 19 1.80 -0.20 13.78
N TYR A 20 2.46 -0.84 12.80
CA TYR A 20 2.04 -2.11 12.21
C TYR A 20 3.24 -3.04 12.01
N ARG A 21 3.02 -4.34 12.19
CA ARG A 21 3.89 -5.40 11.68
C ARG A 21 3.46 -5.72 10.25
N GLU A 22 4.42 -5.75 9.33
CA GLU A 22 4.18 -6.12 7.93
C GLU A 22 4.59 -7.58 7.68
N GLU A 23 3.70 -8.36 7.07
CA GLU A 23 3.97 -9.70 6.55
C GLU A 23 3.62 -9.77 5.07
N SER A 24 4.52 -10.32 4.25
CA SER A 24 4.37 -10.38 2.80
C SER A 24 4.03 -11.80 2.32
N PHE A 25 3.03 -11.89 1.45
CA PHE A 25 2.57 -13.11 0.78
C PHE A 25 2.68 -12.90 -0.72
N THR A 26 3.37 -13.80 -1.42
CA THR A 26 3.56 -13.67 -2.86
C THR A 26 3.60 -15.03 -3.55
N ASP A 27 3.12 -15.06 -4.80
CA ASP A 27 3.28 -16.20 -5.69
C ASP A 27 4.59 -16.15 -6.51
N ILE A 28 5.42 -15.12 -6.28
CA ILE A 28 6.67 -14.83 -7.02
C ILE A 28 6.40 -14.65 -8.53
N LYS A 29 5.18 -14.25 -8.88
CA LYS A 29 4.75 -14.01 -10.26
C LYS A 29 4.01 -12.69 -10.33
N VAL A 30 2.71 -12.71 -10.10
CA VAL A 30 1.82 -11.57 -10.34
C VAL A 30 1.43 -10.92 -9.02
N ALA A 31 1.21 -11.71 -7.97
CA ALA A 31 0.58 -11.24 -6.75
C ALA A 31 1.59 -10.98 -5.65
N ALA A 32 1.49 -9.79 -5.06
CA ALA A 32 2.03 -9.49 -3.74
C ALA A 32 0.89 -8.96 -2.86
N ILE A 33 0.67 -9.61 -1.71
CA ILE A 33 -0.28 -9.19 -0.68
C ILE A 33 0.51 -8.94 0.59
N ARG A 34 0.35 -7.77 1.22
CA ARG A 34 0.91 -7.48 2.53
C ARG A 34 -0.20 -7.47 3.57
N ARG A 35 -0.03 -8.22 4.66
CA ARG A 35 -0.84 -8.06 5.87
C ARG A 35 -0.14 -7.07 6.78
N LEU A 36 -0.89 -6.05 7.20
CA LEU A 36 -0.46 -5.06 8.17
C LEU A 36 -1.24 -5.34 9.46
N THR A 37 -0.57 -5.98 10.41
CA THR A 37 -1.14 -6.29 11.72
C THR A 37 -0.80 -5.16 12.68
N PRO A 38 -1.81 -4.48 13.27
CA PRO A 38 -1.58 -3.41 14.24
C PRO A 38 -0.75 -3.91 15.43
N VAL A 39 0.21 -3.10 15.87
CA VAL A 39 1.02 -3.40 17.06
C VAL A 39 1.08 -2.20 18.00
N LYS A 40 1.36 -2.48 19.27
CA LYS A 40 1.65 -1.50 20.32
C LYS A 40 3.13 -1.07 20.25
N PRO A 41 3.54 -0.01 20.97
CA PRO A 41 4.94 0.41 21.02
C PRO A 41 5.93 -0.63 21.57
N ASP A 42 5.44 -1.64 22.29
CA ASP A 42 6.25 -2.75 22.79
C ASP A 42 6.39 -3.90 21.78
N GLY A 43 5.75 -3.78 20.61
CA GLY A 43 5.75 -4.78 19.54
C GLY A 43 4.72 -5.90 19.67
N SER A 44 3.93 -5.92 20.75
CA SER A 44 2.82 -6.85 20.90
C SER A 44 1.63 -6.46 20.01
N ASP A 45 0.80 -7.44 19.67
CA ASP A 45 -0.37 -7.24 18.81
C ASP A 45 -1.39 -6.30 19.49
N ASP A 46 -1.96 -5.40 18.70
CA ASP A 46 -3.02 -4.50 19.11
C ASP A 46 -4.37 -5.00 18.59
N GLU A 47 -5.02 -5.86 19.39
CA GLU A 47 -6.31 -6.48 19.08
C GLU A 47 -7.48 -5.48 19.04
N THR A 48 -7.26 -4.20 19.36
CA THR A 48 -8.32 -3.17 19.27
C THR A 48 -8.51 -2.64 17.85
N ARG A 49 -7.58 -2.95 16.95
CA ARG A 49 -7.60 -2.53 15.54
C ARG A 49 -7.58 -3.76 14.64
N ASP A 50 -8.32 -3.68 13.53
CA ASP A 50 -8.32 -4.74 12.53
C ASP A 50 -7.04 -4.74 11.69
N SER A 51 -6.64 -5.93 11.24
CA SER A 51 -5.55 -6.07 10.27
C SER A 51 -5.99 -5.58 8.90
N LEU A 52 -5.05 -4.94 8.19
CA LEU A 52 -5.28 -4.48 6.81
C LEU A 52 -4.56 -5.40 5.84
N PHE A 53 -5.15 -5.60 4.66
CA PHE A 53 -4.50 -6.29 3.56
C PHE A 53 -4.28 -5.31 2.42
N MET A 54 -3.05 -5.23 1.93
CA MET A 54 -2.67 -4.39 0.79
C MET A 54 -2.25 -5.29 -0.37
N ALA A 55 -2.93 -5.14 -1.49
CA ALA A 55 -2.57 -5.78 -2.75
C ALA A 55 -1.60 -4.91 -3.54
N GLN A 56 -0.65 -5.56 -4.20
CA GLN A 56 0.27 -4.95 -5.14
C GLN A 56 0.51 -5.88 -6.33
N THR A 57 0.58 -5.32 -7.53
CA THR A 57 1.15 -5.97 -8.72
C THR A 57 1.93 -4.96 -9.55
N GLN A 58 2.85 -5.44 -10.38
CA GLN A 58 3.63 -4.61 -11.29
C GLN A 58 3.38 -5.06 -12.72
N LEU A 59 3.06 -4.10 -13.59
CA LEU A 59 2.80 -4.29 -15.00
C LEU A 59 3.83 -3.53 -15.83
N MET A 60 4.13 -4.01 -17.03
CA MET A 60 4.92 -3.26 -18.00
C MET A 60 3.98 -2.56 -18.98
N SER A 61 3.98 -1.23 -18.99
CA SER A 61 3.27 -0.41 -19.98
C SER A 61 4.24 0.11 -21.05
N PRO A 62 3.74 0.63 -22.20
CA PRO A 62 4.59 1.28 -23.19
C PRO A 62 5.40 2.46 -22.64
N SER A 63 4.84 3.16 -21.64
CA SER A 63 5.47 4.31 -20.98
C SER A 63 6.43 3.91 -19.85
N GLY A 64 6.58 2.60 -19.58
CA GLY A 64 7.43 2.05 -18.53
C GLY A 64 6.67 1.21 -17.50
N PRO A 65 7.34 0.77 -16.42
CA PRO A 65 6.73 -0.05 -15.38
C PRO A 65 5.66 0.74 -14.59
N VAL A 66 4.50 0.13 -14.39
CA VAL A 66 3.39 0.66 -13.61
C VAL A 66 3.15 -0.24 -12.41
N VAL A 67 3.15 0.35 -11.22
CA VAL A 67 2.80 -0.37 -9.98
C VAL A 67 1.35 -0.08 -9.66
N LEU A 68 0.55 -1.15 -9.55
CA LEU A 68 -0.82 -1.07 -9.06
C LEU A 68 -0.84 -1.45 -7.58
N GLN A 69 -1.53 -0.66 -6.77
CA GLN A 69 -1.67 -0.88 -5.33
C GLN A 69 -3.11 -0.60 -4.90
N SER A 70 -3.65 -1.43 -4.01
CA SER A 70 -4.99 -1.24 -3.48
C SER A 70 -5.11 -1.83 -2.07
N ILE A 71 -5.91 -1.19 -1.21
CA ILE A 71 -6.33 -1.79 0.06
C ILE A 71 -7.47 -2.77 -0.22
N LEU A 72 -7.31 -3.98 0.28
CA LEU A 72 -8.30 -5.02 0.23
C LEU A 72 -9.14 -4.91 1.51
N ASP A 73 -10.42 -4.63 1.35
CA ASP A 73 -11.41 -4.90 2.39
C ASP A 73 -11.39 -6.43 2.60
N ALA A 74 -10.71 -6.98 3.59
CA ALA A 74 -10.60 -8.42 3.80
C ALA A 74 -10.24 -8.70 5.26
N GLY A 75 -10.89 -9.70 5.88
CA GLY A 75 -10.62 -10.06 7.28
C GLY A 75 -9.49 -11.09 7.43
N ASN A 76 -9.10 -11.76 6.35
CA ASN A 76 -8.07 -12.80 6.36
C ASN A 76 -7.41 -12.94 4.98
N LEU A 77 -6.36 -13.76 4.91
CA LEU A 77 -5.56 -13.94 3.70
C LEU A 77 -6.36 -14.60 2.56
N GLU A 78 -7.25 -15.55 2.85
CA GLU A 78 -8.08 -16.22 1.84
C GLU A 78 -9.00 -15.22 1.13
N GLN A 79 -9.74 -14.42 1.91
CA GLN A 79 -10.57 -13.34 1.39
C GLN A 79 -9.73 -12.29 0.64
N ALA A 80 -8.52 -12.00 1.11
CA ALA A 80 -7.61 -11.08 0.43
C ALA A 80 -7.23 -11.63 -0.96
N MET A 81 -6.91 -12.91 -1.08
CA MET A 81 -6.64 -13.57 -2.36
C MET A 81 -7.86 -13.54 -3.29
N GLU A 82 -9.06 -13.79 -2.79
CA GLU A 82 -10.31 -13.73 -3.57
C GLU A 82 -10.59 -12.32 -4.10
N ARG A 83 -10.32 -11.28 -3.30
CA ARG A 83 -10.61 -9.89 -3.65
C ARG A 83 -9.52 -9.24 -4.51
N PHE A 84 -8.31 -9.79 -4.51
CA PHE A 84 -7.16 -9.28 -5.24
C PHE A 84 -7.43 -8.99 -6.73
N PRO A 85 -7.96 -9.93 -7.55
CA PRO A 85 -8.09 -9.71 -8.99
C PRO A 85 -9.01 -8.53 -9.32
N LYS A 86 -10.14 -8.41 -8.59
CA LYS A 86 -11.09 -7.31 -8.77
C LYS A 86 -10.47 -5.96 -8.39
N ALA A 87 -9.69 -5.92 -7.31
CA ALA A 87 -8.99 -4.71 -6.89
C ALA A 87 -7.94 -4.26 -7.91
N MET A 88 -7.13 -5.18 -8.44
CA MET A 88 -6.12 -4.86 -9.46
C MET A 88 -6.75 -4.40 -10.78
N GLN A 89 -7.86 -5.01 -11.21
CA GLN A 89 -8.57 -4.56 -12.41
C GLN A 89 -9.08 -3.13 -12.25
N LYS A 90 -9.66 -2.79 -11.09
CA LYS A 90 -10.12 -1.43 -10.79
C LYS A 90 -8.97 -0.41 -10.85
N GLU A 91 -7.82 -0.72 -10.26
CA GLU A 91 -6.66 0.17 -10.31
C GLU A 91 -6.09 0.31 -11.72
N LEU A 92 -6.06 -0.78 -12.50
CA LEU A 92 -5.65 -0.74 -13.90
C LEU A 92 -6.54 0.21 -14.72
N ASP A 93 -7.86 0.13 -14.53
CA ASP A 93 -8.81 0.98 -15.23
C ASP A 93 -8.65 2.45 -14.82
N ARG A 94 -8.36 2.71 -13.53
CA ARG A 94 -8.04 4.06 -13.04
C ARG A 94 -6.78 4.62 -13.69
N VAL A 95 -5.69 3.86 -13.72
CA VAL A 95 -4.43 4.30 -14.36
C VAL A 95 -4.64 4.58 -15.85
N LYS A 96 -5.32 3.70 -16.58
CA LYS A 96 -5.65 3.91 -18.01
C LYS A 96 -6.47 5.18 -18.23
N ALA A 97 -7.41 5.48 -17.34
CA ALA A 97 -8.22 6.68 -17.44
C ALA A 97 -7.41 7.96 -17.16
N GLU A 98 -6.42 7.91 -16.27
CA GLU A 98 -5.52 9.02 -15.97
C GLU A 98 -4.53 9.29 -17.12
N GLU A 99 -4.05 8.26 -17.81
CA GLU A 99 -3.19 8.40 -18.99
C GLU A 99 -3.92 9.09 -20.15
N LYS A 100 -5.17 8.68 -20.45
CA LYS A 100 -5.98 9.29 -21.51
C LYS A 100 -6.33 10.76 -21.27
N LYS A 101 -6.29 11.24 -20.02
CA LYS A 101 -6.55 12.65 -19.69
C LYS A 101 -5.32 13.55 -19.88
N LYS A 102 -4.14 12.95 -20.03
CA LYS A 102 -2.87 13.68 -20.21
C LYS A 102 -2.53 13.89 -21.69
N GLU A 103 -3.23 13.22 -22.60
CA GLU A 103 -3.24 13.47 -24.05
C GLU A 103 -4.24 14.58 -24.40
#